data_AF-A0A5E4HYW9-F1
#
_entry.id   AF-A0A5E4HYW9-F1
#
_cell.length_a   1.000
_cell.length_b   1.000
_cell.length_c   1.000
_cell.angle_alpha   90.00
_cell.angle_beta   90.00
_cell.angle_gamma   90.00
#
_symmetry.space_group_name_H-M   'P 1'
#
loop_
_entity.id
_entity.type
_entity.pdbx_description
1 polymer ?
#
loop_
_entity_poly.entity_id
_entity_poly.type
_entity_poly.pdbx_seq_one_letter_code
_entity_poly.pdbx_strand_id
1 'polypeptide(L)'
;MEQLTIVENDRLGLLADIAGILGQSRINIDMLHAEAADGKAIIMLAVSDGRKARELLASQFALSVEQVAEVKSPIRFHPVAVQARDGPARLGA
;
A
#
# COMPACT_ATOMS: atom_id res chain seq x y z
N MET A 1 2.65 -14.71 3.70
CA MET A 1 3.70 -13.73 4.02
C MET A 1 3.34 -13.08 5.35
N GLU A 2 4.31 -12.43 6.00
CA GLU A 2 4.04 -11.67 7.22
C GLU A 2 3.56 -10.27 6.87
N GLN A 3 2.44 -9.86 7.47
CA GLN A 3 1.96 -8.48 7.48
C GLN A 3 2.29 -7.87 8.85
N LEU A 4 2.86 -6.67 8.82
CA LEU A 4 3.21 -5.87 9.99
C LEU A 4 2.21 -4.73 10.11
N THR A 5 1.60 -4.56 11.28
CA THR A 5 0.71 -3.42 11.56
C THR A 5 1.31 -2.58 12.68
N ILE A 6 1.50 -1.29 12.41
CA ILE A 6 1.99 -0.28 13.36
C ILE A 6 0.84 0.69 13.64
N VAL A 7 0.55 0.92 14.92
CA VAL A 7 -0.40 1.93 15.35
C VAL A 7 0.34 2.97 16.18
N GLU A 8 0.44 4.18 15.66
CA GLU A 8 1.24 5.26 16.25
C GLU A 8 0.50 6.60 16.22
N ASN A 9 1.05 7.61 16.89
CA ASN A 9 0.54 8.97 16.75
C ASN A 9 0.69 9.43 15.29
N ASP A 10 -0.38 9.96 14.71
CA ASP A 10 -0.31 10.54 13.36
C ASP A 10 0.54 11.81 13.40
N ARG A 11 1.71 11.74 12.78
CA ARG A 11 2.64 12.86 12.72
C ARG A 11 3.33 12.92 11.38
N LEU A 12 3.71 14.13 11.00
CA LEU A 12 4.51 14.38 9.82
C LEU A 12 5.80 13.56 9.87
N GLY A 13 6.12 12.92 8.74
CA GLY A 13 7.32 12.11 8.59
C GLY A 13 7.24 10.69 9.15
N LEU A 14 6.19 10.29 9.87
CA LEU A 14 6.09 8.94 10.45
C LEU A 14 6.32 7.83 9.40
N LEU A 15 5.60 7.90 8.27
CA LEU A 15 5.77 6.93 7.20
C LEU A 15 7.15 7.04 6.53
N ALA A 16 7.72 8.25 6.44
CA ALA A 16 9.06 8.44 5.89
C ALA A 16 10.14 7.81 6.78
N ASP A 17 9.98 7.88 8.10
CA ASP A 17 10.88 7.26 9.06
C ASP A 17 10.84 5.72 8.93
N ILE A 18 9.64 5.15 8.86
CA ILE A 18 9.43 3.71 8.64
C ILE A 18 10.05 3.27 7.31
N ALA A 19 9.72 3.96 6.21
CA ALA A 19 10.26 3.65 4.89
C ALA A 19 11.79 3.83 4.84
N GLY A 20 12.34 4.81 5.56
CA GLY A 20 13.78 5.04 5.68
C GLY A 20 14.51 3.89 6.36
N ILE A 21 13.98 3.38 7.47
CA ILE A 21 14.54 2.21 8.18
C ILE A 21 14.56 0.97 7.27
N LEU A 22 13.44 0.72 6.57
CA LEU A 22 13.33 -0.40 5.64
C LEU A 22 14.27 -0.26 4.44
N GLY A 23 14.32 0.94 3.84
CA GLY A 23 15.17 1.24 2.69
C GLY A 23 16.66 1.12 2.99
N GLN A 24 17.12 1.67 4.14
CA GLN A 24 18.52 1.52 4.59
C GLN A 24 18.90 0.05 4.79
N SER A 25 17.94 -0.79 5.18
CA SER A 25 18.12 -2.23 5.39
C SER A 25 17.91 -3.07 4.13
N ARG A 26 17.67 -2.42 2.98
CA ARG A 26 17.36 -3.02 1.67
C ARG A 26 16.17 -3.97 1.70
N ILE A 27 15.15 -3.63 2.48
CA ILE A 27 13.88 -4.36 2.54
C ILE A 27 12.88 -3.66 1.62
N ASN A 28 12.35 -4.38 0.64
CA ASN A 28 11.37 -3.83 -0.28
C ASN A 28 9.97 -3.87 0.36
N ILE A 29 9.14 -2.88 0.02
CA ILE A 29 7.72 -2.84 0.41
C ILE A 29 6.91 -3.41 -0.74
N ASP A 30 6.21 -4.52 -0.50
CA ASP A 30 5.40 -5.21 -1.51
C ASP A 30 3.94 -4.74 -1.45
N MET A 31 3.44 -4.42 -0.24
CA MET A 31 2.14 -3.83 -0.01
C MET A 31 2.23 -2.79 1.11
N LEU A 32 1.53 -1.68 0.93
CA LEU A 32 1.34 -0.66 1.95
C LEU A 32 -0.11 -0.22 1.97
N HIS A 33 -0.70 -0.19 3.16
CA HIS A 33 -1.93 0.52 3.45
C HIS A 33 -1.68 1.43 4.65
N ALA A 34 -2.17 2.66 4.57
CA ALA A 34 -2.05 3.62 5.65
C ALA A 34 -3.33 4.42 5.74
N GLU A 35 -3.86 4.52 6.96
CA GLU A 35 -5.01 5.34 7.28
C GLU A 35 -4.76 6.12 8.58
N ALA A 36 -5.42 7.26 8.70
CA ALA A 36 -5.38 8.08 9.90
C ALA A 36 -6.80 8.17 10.50
N ALA A 37 -6.92 7.89 11.79
CA ALA A 37 -8.17 7.95 12.53
C ALA A 37 -7.89 8.40 13.97
N ASP A 38 -8.69 9.34 14.48
CA ASP A 38 -8.62 9.81 15.87
C ASP A 38 -7.21 10.20 16.37
N GLY A 39 -6.42 10.85 15.51
CA GLY A 39 -5.05 11.28 15.81
C GLY A 39 -4.02 10.14 15.84
N LYS A 40 -4.39 8.94 15.39
CA LYS A 40 -3.52 7.79 15.20
C LYS A 40 -3.36 7.48 13.73
N ALA A 41 -2.18 6.99 13.37
CA ALA A 41 -1.89 6.39 12.08
C ALA A 41 -1.86 4.87 12.24
N ILE A 42 -2.58 4.17 11.38
CA ILE A 42 -2.57 2.72 11.25
C ILE A 42 -1.84 2.41 9.95
N ILE A 43 -0.65 1.82 10.06
CA ILE A 43 0.22 1.52 8.92
C ILE A 43 0.36 0.01 8.82
N MET A 44 -0.14 -0.56 7.73
CA MET A 44 -0.07 -1.98 7.41
C MET A 44 0.93 -2.18 6.27
N LEU A 45 1.87 -3.10 6.46
CA LEU A 45 2.96 -3.35 5.53
C LEU A 45 3.07 -4.85 5.26
N ALA A 46 3.21 -5.21 3.99
CA ALA A 46 3.81 -6.48 3.62
C ALA A 46 5.14 -6.19 2.91
N VAL A 47 6.19 -6.89 3.30
CA VAL A 47 7.56 -6.60 2.89
C VAL A 47 8.29 -7.88 2.47
N SER A 48 9.36 -7.70 1.72
CA SER A 48 10.14 -8.81 1.17
C SER A 48 10.78 -9.71 2.22
N ASP A 49 11.08 -9.16 3.42
CA ASP A 49 11.61 -9.90 4.58
C ASP A 49 10.92 -9.43 5.87
N GLY A 50 9.77 -10.04 6.17
CA GLY A 50 8.94 -9.69 7.33
C GLY A 50 9.64 -9.89 8.67
N ARG A 51 10.43 -10.96 8.82
CA ARG A 51 11.13 -11.26 10.07
C ARG A 51 12.17 -10.20 10.39
N LYS A 52 13.01 -9.85 9.41
CA LYS A 52 14.02 -8.80 9.57
C LYS A 52 13.38 -7.43 9.80
N ALA A 53 12.30 -7.11 9.08
CA ALA A 53 11.57 -5.86 9.26
C ALA A 53 10.98 -5.76 10.68
N ARG A 54 10.37 -6.85 11.19
CA ARG A 54 9.85 -6.94 12.55
C ARG A 54 10.92 -6.63 13.58
N GLU A 55 12.10 -7.26 13.47
CA GLU A 55 13.21 -7.07 14.41
C GLU A 55 13.74 -5.64 14.40
N LEU A 56 13.85 -5.02 13.22
CA LEU A 56 14.29 -3.63 13.07
C LEU A 56 13.27 -2.64 13.65
N LEU A 57 11.99 -2.80 13.30
CA LEU A 57 10.94 -1.86 13.66
C LEU A 57 10.48 -2.01 15.12
N ALA A 58 10.55 -3.21 15.71
CA ALA A 58 10.16 -3.45 17.10
C ALA A 58 11.01 -2.67 18.12
N SER A 59 12.19 -2.16 17.72
CA SER A 59 13.01 -1.30 18.57
C SER A 59 12.44 0.12 18.76
N GLN A 60 11.55 0.55 17.86
CA GLN A 60 11.04 1.92 17.81
C GLN A 60 9.52 2.01 17.84
N PHE A 61 8.82 0.96 17.41
CA PHE A 61 7.37 0.95 17.23
C PHE A 61 6.75 -0.27 17.89
N ALA A 62 5.59 -0.08 18.51
CA ALA A 62 4.73 -1.20 18.86
C ALA A 62 4.06 -1.75 17.59
N LEU A 63 4.20 -3.05 17.35
CA LEU A 63 3.68 -3.69 16.15
C LEU A 63 2.99 -5.02 16.44
N SER A 64 1.97 -5.34 15.66
CA SER A 64 1.40 -6.69 15.55
C SER A 64 1.85 -7.34 14.25
N VAL A 65 1.88 -8.68 14.25
CA VAL A 65 2.24 -9.48 13.08
C VAL A 65 1.13 -10.46 12.79
N GLU A 66 0.72 -10.51 11.53
CA GLU A 66 -0.32 -11.40 11.05
C GLU A 66 0.18 -12.20 9.84
N GLN A 67 -0.28 -13.46 9.75
CA GLN A 67 0.00 -14.30 8.59
C GLN A 67 -1.08 -14.08 7.54
N VAL A 68 -0.69 -13.59 6.38
CA VAL A 68 -1.61 -13.31 5.27
C VAL A 68 -1.23 -14.12 4.03
N ALA A 69 -2.23 -14.48 3.23
CA ALA A 69 -2.02 -15.12 1.94
C ALA A 69 -2.13 -14.08 0.83
N GLU A 70 -1.12 -14.00 -0.04
CA GLU A 70 -1.19 -13.19 -1.24
C GLU A 70 -2.03 -13.94 -2.29
N VAL A 71 -3.12 -13.30 -2.77
CA VAL A 71 -3.99 -13.87 -3.80
C VAL A 71 -3.81 -13.08 -5.09
N LYS A 72 -3.21 -13.70 -6.10
CA LYS A 72 -3.06 -13.13 -7.44
C LYS A 72 -4.28 -13.48 -8.29
N SER A 73 -5.12 -12.49 -8.56
CA SER A 73 -6.26 -12.63 -9.47
C SER A 73 -6.00 -11.89 -10.79
N PRO A 74 -6.23 -12.50 -11.96
CA PRO A 74 -6.11 -11.79 -13.23
C PRO A 74 -7.22 -10.74 -13.34
N ILE A 75 -6.84 -9.47 -13.54
CA ILE A 75 -7.79 -8.42 -13.87
C ILE A 75 -8.28 -8.66 -15.30
N ARG A 76 -9.53 -9.10 -15.46
CA ARG A 76 -10.19 -9.21 -16.76
C ARG A 76 -10.87 -7.90 -17.10
N PHE A 77 -10.24 -7.12 -17.98
CA PHE A 77 -10.90 -5.99 -18.62
C PHE A 77 -11.93 -6.49 -19.61
N HIS A 78 -13.20 -6.18 -19.36
CA HIS A 78 -14.23 -6.32 -20.37
C HIS A 78 -14.25 -5.04 -21.20
N PRO A 79 -14.19 -5.11 -22.54
CA PRO A 79 -14.28 -3.93 -23.37
C PRO A 79 -15.64 -3.27 -23.15
N VAL A 80 -15.63 -2.05 -22.61
CA VAL A 80 -16.80 -1.18 -22.62
C VAL A 80 -16.90 -0.61 -24.03
N ALA A 81 -17.96 -0.94 -24.76
CA ALA A 81 -18.24 -0.31 -26.03
C ALA A 81 -18.47 1.18 -25.79
N VAL A 82 -17.50 2.02 -26.17
CA VAL A 82 -17.70 3.46 -26.25
C VAL A 82 -18.63 3.68 -27.45
N GLN A 83 -19.89 4.01 -27.19
CA GLN A 83 -20.77 4.50 -28.24
C GLN A 83 -20.16 5.80 -28.76
N ALA A 84 -19.67 5.79 -30.00
CA ALA A 84 -19.34 7.01 -30.71
C ALA A 84 -20.58 7.91 -30.68
N ARG A 85 -20.46 9.10 -30.10
CA ARG A 85 -21.45 10.14 -30.34
C ARG A 85 -21.29 10.56 -31.79
N ASP A 86 -22.20 10.11 -32.64
CA ASP A 86 -22.33 10.63 -34.00
C ASP A 86 -22.58 12.15 -33.90
N GLY A 87 -21.50 12.92 -34.08
CA GLY A 87 -21.59 14.35 -34.30
C GLY A 87 -22.29 14.62 -35.64
N PRO A 88 -23.05 15.71 -35.77
CA PRO A 88 -23.90 15.92 -36.94
C PRO A 88 -23.07 15.90 -38.23
N ALA A 89 -23.50 15.07 -39.18
CA ALA A 89 -22.93 14.99 -40.51
C ALA A 89 -22.86 16.39 -41.12
N ARG A 90 -21.63 16.84 -41.42
CA ARG A 90 -21.45 18.04 -42.24
C ARG A 90 -21.98 17.73 -43.63
N LEU A 91 -23.15 18.25 -43.95
CA LEU A 91 -23.65 18.36 -45.33
C LEU A 91 -22.65 19.23 -46.11
N GLY A 92 -21.97 18.60 -47.07
CA GLY A 92 -21.10 19.28 -48.02
C GLY A 92 -21.89 20.28 -48.86
N ALA A 93 -21.25 21.41 -49.15
CA ALA A 93 -21.70 22.42 -50.09
C ALA A 93 -21.49 21.98 -51.55
#